data_AF-A0A8C9XHM9-F1
#
_entry.id   AF-A0A8C9XHM9-F1
#
_cell.length_a   1.000
_cell.length_b   1.000
_cell.length_c   1.000
_cell.angle_alpha   90.00
_cell.angle_beta   90.00
_cell.angle_gamma   90.00
#
_symmetry.space_group_name_H-M   'P 1'
#
loop_
_entity.id
_entity.type
_entity.pdbx_description
1 polymer ?
#
loop_
_entity_poly.entity_id
_entity_poly.type
_entity_poly.pdbx_seq_one_letter_code
_entity_poly.pdbx_strand_id
1 'polypeptide(L)'
;MLQLLHVAVLWFYLLLPSMLCDNLHCYYSYIQEKERTVELIVTECPPDELCFKADGRYGNHSILSAMGCMAEGDCSQVHSLTLKGTIYKMIYDCCDWPYCNSCPGVTPKSLYFTVTLVIVAAMASL
;
A
#
# COMPACT_ATOMS: atom_id res chain seq x y z
N MET A 1 29.94 -10.76 35.31
CA MET A 1 30.40 -10.28 33.98
C MET A 1 29.94 -11.21 32.86
N LEU A 2 30.40 -12.47 32.80
CA LEU A 2 30.06 -13.40 31.71
C LEU A 2 28.56 -13.76 31.61
N GLN A 3 27.87 -13.92 32.74
CA GLN A 3 26.42 -14.20 32.74
C GLN A 3 25.56 -13.02 32.23
N LEU A 4 25.93 -11.78 32.57
CA LEU A 4 25.25 -10.58 32.05
C LEU A 4 25.42 -10.46 30.53
N LEU A 5 26.59 -10.84 30.00
CA LEU A 5 26.85 -10.89 28.56
C LEU A 5 25.96 -11.94 27.86
N HIS A 6 25.84 -13.15 28.43
CA HIS A 6 24.98 -14.20 27.86
C HIS A 6 23.51 -13.80 27.86
N VAL A 7 23.03 -13.17 28.93
CA VAL A 7 21.67 -12.66 29.00
C VAL A 7 21.46 -11.59 27.93
N ALA A 8 22.35 -10.59 27.82
CA ALA A 8 22.24 -9.54 26.81
C ALA A 8 22.25 -10.09 25.37
N VAL A 9 23.10 -11.06 25.08
CA VAL A 9 23.15 -11.74 23.78
C VAL A 9 21.84 -12.48 23.47
N LEU A 10 21.29 -13.19 24.46
CA LEU A 10 20.00 -13.89 24.31
C LEU A 10 18.86 -12.91 24.04
N TRP A 11 18.81 -11.78 24.76
CA TRP A 11 17.85 -10.71 24.50
C TRP A 11 18.00 -10.13 23.09
N PHE A 12 19.23 -9.93 22.63
CA PHE A 12 19.49 -9.42 21.28
C PHE A 12 18.99 -10.40 20.22
N TYR A 13 19.25 -11.71 20.36
CA TYR A 13 18.74 -12.73 19.44
C TYR A 13 17.21 -12.86 19.45
N LEU A 14 16.56 -12.61 20.58
CA LEU A 14 15.09 -12.64 20.69
C LEU A 14 14.42 -11.37 20.15
N LEU A 15 15.09 -10.22 20.22
CA LEU A 15 14.56 -8.92 19.76
C LEU A 15 14.94 -8.59 18.30
N LEU A 16 15.97 -9.23 17.75
CA LEU A 16 16.40 -9.02 16.36
C LEU A 16 15.30 -9.33 15.32
N PRO A 17 14.54 -10.44 15.42
CA PRO A 17 13.50 -10.76 14.46
C PRO A 17 12.41 -9.68 14.42
N SER A 18 11.98 -9.16 15.58
CA SER A 18 10.99 -8.09 15.66
C SER A 18 11.47 -6.75 15.09
N MET A 19 12.79 -6.51 15.04
CA MET A 19 13.38 -5.30 14.46
C MET A 19 13.62 -5.43 12.95
N LEU A 20 13.65 -6.66 12.41
CA LEU A 20 13.74 -6.92 10.97
C LEU A 20 12.37 -7.06 10.30
N CYS A 21 11.31 -7.28 11.06
CA CYS A 21 9.94 -7.37 10.54
C CYS A 21 9.31 -5.97 10.43
N ASP A 22 9.75 -5.16 9.47
CA ASP A 22 8.93 -4.04 9.00
C ASP A 22 7.79 -4.61 8.14
N ASN A 23 6.69 -4.99 8.79
CA ASN A 23 5.54 -5.54 8.08
C ASN A 23 4.88 -4.43 7.23
N LEU A 24 4.50 -4.76 6.00
CA LEU A 24 3.85 -3.81 5.09
C LEU A 24 2.43 -3.54 5.56
N HIS A 25 2.12 -2.29 5.91
CA HIS A 25 0.78 -1.88 6.32
C HIS A 25 0.05 -1.18 5.17
N CYS A 26 -1.16 -1.61 4.85
CA CYS A 26 -1.96 -1.05 3.75
C CYS A 26 -3.37 -0.69 4.22
N TYR A 27 -4.06 0.16 3.47
CA TYR A 27 -5.49 0.35 3.67
C TYR A 27 -6.29 -0.79 3.04
N TYR A 28 -7.31 -1.24 3.73
CA TYR A 28 -8.26 -2.23 3.29
C TYR A 28 -9.64 -1.60 3.12
N SER A 29 -10.28 -1.94 2.02
CA SER A 29 -11.71 -1.73 1.81
C SER A 29 -12.30 -2.89 1.02
N TYR A 30 -13.51 -3.30 1.39
CA TYR A 30 -14.27 -4.26 0.58
C TYR A 30 -14.64 -3.65 -0.79
N ILE A 31 -15.04 -4.51 -1.72
CA ILE A 31 -15.45 -4.10 -3.07
C ILE A 31 -16.76 -3.33 -2.97
N GLN A 32 -16.73 -2.05 -3.34
CA GLN A 32 -17.89 -1.17 -3.22
C GLN A 32 -17.94 -0.11 -4.31
N GLU A 33 -19.11 0.52 -4.44
CA GLU A 33 -19.31 1.66 -5.32
C GLU A 33 -18.46 2.86 -4.88
N LYS A 34 -17.79 3.52 -5.83
CA LYS A 34 -16.88 4.65 -5.59
C LYS A 34 -17.53 5.86 -4.92
N GLU A 35 -18.83 6.07 -5.15
CA GLU A 35 -19.56 7.23 -4.61
C GLU A 35 -19.90 7.06 -3.12
N ARG A 36 -19.67 5.88 -2.54
CA ARG A 36 -19.91 5.64 -1.12
C ARG A 36 -18.67 5.95 -0.31
N THR A 37 -18.87 6.69 0.78
CA THR A 37 -17.85 6.86 1.82
C THR A 37 -17.48 5.52 2.42
N VAL A 38 -16.18 5.24 2.47
CA VAL A 38 -15.62 3.98 2.99
C VAL A 38 -14.95 4.24 4.32
N GLU A 39 -15.21 3.40 5.31
CA GLU A 39 -14.34 3.31 6.47
C GLU A 39 -13.09 2.51 6.09
N LEU A 40 -11.95 3.20 6.02
CA LEU A 40 -10.68 2.56 5.71
C LEU A 40 -10.13 1.89 6.96
N ILE A 41 -9.83 0.61 6.85
CA ILE A 41 -9.20 -0.18 7.92
C ILE A 41 -7.74 -0.35 7.56
N VAL A 42 -6.84 -0.29 8.54
CA VAL A 42 -5.43 -0.64 8.33
C VAL A 42 -5.26 -2.14 8.48
N THR A 43 -4.58 -2.77 7.53
CA THR A 43 -4.24 -4.19 7.55
C THR A 43 -2.73 -4.37 7.39
N GLU A 44 -2.22 -5.46 7.96
CA GLU A 44 -0.84 -5.91 7.79
C GLU A 44 -0.80 -6.96 6.68
N CYS A 45 0.01 -6.74 5.65
CA CYS A 45 0.17 -7.68 4.56
C CYS A 45 1.14 -8.81 4.94
N PRO A 46 0.82 -10.06 4.57
CA PRO A 46 1.76 -11.17 4.58
C PRO A 46 3.05 -10.88 3.82
N PRO A 47 4.12 -11.66 4.06
CA PRO A 47 5.28 -11.67 3.19
C PRO A 47 4.88 -11.91 1.72
N ASP A 48 5.61 -11.30 0.79
CA ASP A 48 5.42 -11.40 -0.67
C ASP A 48 4.09 -10.80 -1.19
N GLU A 49 3.37 -10.04 -0.36
CA GLU A 49 2.21 -9.24 -0.78
C GLU A 49 2.53 -7.74 -0.85
N LEU A 50 1.84 -7.05 -1.75
CA LEU A 50 1.91 -5.62 -1.98
C LEU A 50 0.57 -4.96 -1.63
N CYS A 51 0.59 -3.67 -1.30
CA CYS A 51 -0.64 -2.90 -1.26
C CYS A 51 -1.22 -2.81 -2.67
N PHE A 52 -2.52 -3.01 -2.83
CA PHE A 52 -3.23 -2.70 -4.06
C PHE A 52 -4.31 -1.63 -3.87
N LYS A 53 -4.61 -0.97 -4.99
CA LYS A 53 -5.82 -0.20 -5.21
C LYS A 53 -6.47 -0.69 -6.51
N ALA A 54 -7.73 -1.08 -6.43
CA ALA A 54 -8.46 -1.63 -7.54
C ALA A 54 -9.54 -0.68 -8.06
N ASP A 55 -9.70 -0.64 -9.38
CA ASP A 55 -10.76 0.06 -10.10
C ASP A 55 -11.60 -0.96 -10.88
N GLY A 56 -12.88 -1.08 -10.53
CA GLY A 56 -13.80 -1.97 -11.21
C GLY A 56 -14.67 -1.24 -12.22
N ARG A 57 -14.54 -1.64 -13.48
CA ARG A 57 -15.20 -1.00 -14.62
C ARG A 57 -16.33 -1.85 -15.18
N TYR A 58 -17.45 -1.21 -15.49
CA TYR A 58 -18.49 -1.77 -16.36
C TYR A 58 -18.49 -0.97 -17.67
N GLY A 59 -18.06 -1.62 -18.76
CA GLY A 59 -17.76 -0.93 -20.01
C GLY A 59 -16.69 0.16 -19.79
N ASN A 60 -17.05 1.41 -20.10
CA ASN A 60 -16.16 2.56 -19.96
C ASN A 60 -16.30 3.32 -18.63
N HIS A 61 -17.18 2.87 -17.73
CA HIS A 61 -17.42 3.55 -16.45
C HIS A 61 -16.71 2.84 -15.31
N SER A 62 -15.92 3.58 -14.53
CA SER A 62 -15.32 3.12 -13.28
C SER A 62 -16.31 3.32 -12.14
N ILE A 63 -16.87 2.21 -11.64
CA ILE A 63 -18.00 2.24 -10.70
C ILE A 63 -17.61 1.63 -9.36
N LEU A 64 -16.71 0.65 -9.36
CA LEU A 64 -16.25 -0.03 -8.15
C LEU A 64 -14.83 0.38 -7.76
N SER A 65 -14.54 0.24 -6.48
CA SER A 65 -13.20 0.38 -5.91
C SER A 65 -12.98 -0.65 -4.80
N ALA A 66 -11.74 -1.06 -4.64
CA ALA A 66 -11.29 -1.85 -3.48
C ALA A 66 -9.82 -1.54 -3.16
N MET A 67 -9.39 -1.87 -1.95
CA MET A 67 -8.01 -1.71 -1.49
C MET A 67 -7.67 -2.88 -0.57
N GLY A 68 -6.40 -3.26 -0.52
CA GLY A 68 -5.94 -4.30 0.40
C GLY A 68 -4.54 -4.78 0.07
N CYS A 69 -4.26 -6.04 0.43
CA CYS A 69 -3.03 -6.75 0.11
C CYS A 69 -3.26 -7.77 -1.00
N MET A 70 -2.25 -8.00 -1.83
CA MET A 70 -2.29 -8.86 -3.01
C MET A 70 -0.91 -9.44 -3.26
N ALA A 71 -0.84 -10.70 -3.69
CA ALA A 71 0.41 -11.31 -4.13
C ALA A 71 1.05 -10.50 -5.26
N GLU A 72 2.36 -10.26 -5.20
CA GLU A 72 3.10 -9.49 -6.23
C GLU A 72 2.83 -10.00 -7.66
N GLY A 73 2.69 -11.32 -7.82
CA GLY A 73 2.42 -11.95 -9.12
C GLY A 73 1.07 -11.58 -9.73
N ASP A 74 0.08 -11.18 -8.93
CA ASP A 74 -1.26 -10.80 -9.38
C ASP A 74 -1.38 -9.29 -9.66
N CYS A 75 -0.35 -8.51 -9.32
CA CYS A 75 -0.32 -7.07 -9.59
C CYS A 75 -0.29 -6.77 -11.09
N SER A 76 -0.90 -5.64 -11.47
CA SER A 76 -1.04 -5.19 -12.87
C SER A 76 -1.81 -6.15 -13.78
N GLN A 77 -2.40 -7.22 -13.23
CA GLN A 77 -3.30 -8.08 -13.97
C GLN A 77 -4.70 -7.46 -14.05
N VAL A 78 -5.46 -7.93 -15.03
CA VAL A 78 -6.88 -7.59 -15.16
C VAL A 78 -7.68 -8.83 -14.84
N HIS A 79 -8.57 -8.72 -13.86
CA HIS A 79 -9.46 -9.81 -13.48
C HIS A 79 -10.92 -9.45 -13.79
N SER A 80 -11.71 -10.44 -14.19
CA SER A 80 -13.15 -10.31 -14.29
C SER A 80 -13.79 -10.73 -12.98
N LEU A 81 -14.61 -9.84 -12.41
CA LEU A 81 -15.37 -10.09 -11.18
C LEU A 81 -16.86 -10.05 -11.50
N THR A 82 -17.59 -11.10 -11.13
CA THR A 82 -19.05 -11.10 -11.19
C THR A 82 -19.62 -10.65 -9.86
N LEU A 83 -20.30 -9.51 -9.84
CA LEU A 83 -20.96 -8.97 -8.66
C LEU A 83 -22.45 -8.72 -8.98
N LYS A 84 -23.34 -9.37 -8.23
CA LYS A 84 -24.81 -9.30 -8.42
C LYS A 84 -25.26 -9.57 -9.87
N GLY A 85 -24.58 -10.50 -10.56
CA GLY A 85 -24.88 -10.88 -11.94
C GLY A 85 -24.25 -10.00 -13.02
N THR A 86 -23.58 -8.92 -12.64
CA THR A 86 -22.85 -8.04 -13.57
C THR A 86 -21.36 -8.37 -13.57
N ILE A 87 -20.77 -8.47 -14.75
CA ILE A 87 -19.32 -8.71 -14.92
C ILE A 87 -18.61 -7.35 -14.97
N TYR A 88 -17.68 -7.14 -14.06
CA TYR A 88 -16.81 -5.98 -13.99
C TYR A 88 -15.38 -6.36 -14.35
N LYS A 89 -14.70 -5.45 -15.04
CA LYS A 89 -13.26 -5.53 -15.30
C LYS A 89 -12.52 -4.83 -14.16
N MET A 90 -11.87 -5.60 -13.30
CA MET A 90 -11.07 -5.11 -12.20
C MET A 90 -9.64 -4.87 -12.69
N ILE A 91 -9.12 -3.67 -12.42
CA ILE A 91 -7.75 -3.24 -12.73
C ILE A 91 -7.07 -2.95 -11.40
N TYR A 92 -5.85 -3.45 -11.19
CA TYR A 92 -5.13 -3.36 -9.92
C TYR A 92 -3.83 -2.59 -10.09
N ASP A 93 -3.70 -1.48 -9.35
CA ASP A 93 -2.46 -0.73 -9.20
C ASP A 93 -1.81 -1.10 -7.86
N CYS A 94 -0.51 -1.40 -7.85
CA CYS A 94 0.20 -1.88 -6.66
C CYS A 94 1.41 -1.02 -6.28
N CYS A 95 1.79 -1.12 -5.01
CA CYS A 95 2.96 -0.44 -4.42
C CYS A 95 3.45 -1.17 -3.15
N ASP A 96 4.73 -1.00 -2.85
CA ASP A 96 5.49 -1.78 -1.85
C ASP A 96 5.90 -0.97 -0.62
N TRP A 97 5.31 0.21 -0.41
CA TRP A 97 5.57 1.04 0.78
C TRP A 97 4.31 1.24 1.63
N PRO A 98 4.44 1.44 2.96
CA PRO A 98 3.30 1.54 3.86
C PRO A 98 2.29 2.62 3.43
N TYR A 99 1.00 2.28 3.48
CA TYR A 99 -0.15 3.15 3.22
C TYR A 99 -0.21 3.78 1.81
N CYS A 100 0.56 3.26 0.87
CA CYS A 100 0.70 3.82 -0.48
C CYS A 100 -0.60 3.82 -1.28
N ASN A 101 -1.53 2.90 -0.99
CA ASN A 101 -2.82 2.78 -1.64
C ASN A 101 -3.86 3.84 -1.20
N SER A 102 -3.47 4.79 -0.35
CA SER A 102 -4.30 5.93 0.08
C SER A 102 -4.54 6.98 -1.02
N CYS A 103 -3.58 7.18 -1.93
CA CYS A 103 -3.65 8.30 -2.87
C CYS A 103 -4.68 8.07 -3.99
N PRO A 104 -5.56 9.04 -4.30
CA PRO A 104 -6.21 9.11 -5.59
C PRO A 104 -5.16 9.50 -6.64
N GLY A 105 -4.45 8.52 -7.21
CA GLY A 105 -3.67 8.65 -8.45
C GLY A 105 -2.85 9.93 -8.59
N VAL A 106 -2.09 10.33 -7.56
CA VAL A 106 -1.13 11.42 -7.68
C VAL A 106 0.21 10.78 -7.98
N THR A 107 0.65 10.85 -9.23
CA THR A 107 1.96 10.32 -9.64
C THR A 107 3.07 10.92 -8.76
N PRO A 108 3.95 10.12 -8.15
CA PRO A 108 4.98 10.58 -7.21
C PRO A 108 5.98 11.58 -7.82
N LYS A 109 6.04 11.67 -9.16
CA LYS A 109 6.80 12.70 -9.88
C LYS A 109 6.41 14.11 -9.44
N SER A 110 5.15 14.38 -9.11
CA SER A 110 4.69 15.74 -8.79
C SER A 110 5.20 16.26 -7.44
N LEU A 111 5.42 15.40 -6.45
CA LEU A 111 5.88 15.80 -5.11
C LEU A 111 7.39 15.97 -5.05
N TYR A 112 8.14 15.18 -5.81
CA TYR A 112 9.59 15.35 -5.90
C TYR A 112 9.98 16.73 -6.46
N PHE A 113 9.30 17.16 -7.54
CA PHE A 113 9.58 18.46 -8.15
C PHE A 113 9.32 19.63 -7.20
N THR A 114 8.21 19.62 -6.45
CA THR A 114 7.88 20.72 -5.53
C THR A 114 8.87 20.82 -4.37
N VAL A 115 9.30 19.68 -3.81
CA VAL A 115 10.29 19.66 -2.71
C VAL A 115 11.65 20.17 -3.21
N THR A 116 12.13 19.74 -4.38
CA THR A 116 13.38 20.29 -4.94
C THR A 116 13.29 21.78 -5.22
N LEU A 117 12.15 22.28 -5.71
CA LEU A 117 12.00 23.70 -6.05
C LEU A 117 12.04 24.58 -4.79
N VAL A 118 11.39 24.14 -3.71
CA VAL A 118 11.38 24.85 -2.42
C VAL A 118 12.78 24.87 -1.80
N ILE A 119 13.52 23.77 -1.87
CA ILE A 119 14.90 23.69 -1.36
C ILE A 119 15.83 24.60 -2.17
N VAL A 120 15.74 24.57 -3.51
CA VAL A 120 16.56 25.44 -4.37
C VAL A 120 16.22 26.92 -4.16
N ALA A 121 14.94 27.27 -4.03
CA ALA A 121 14.53 28.64 -3.75
C ALA A 121 15.03 29.14 -2.39
N ALA A 122 15.00 28.29 -1.35
CA ALA A 122 15.51 28.62 -0.02
C ALA A 122 17.03 28.80 -0.01
N MET A 123 17.77 28.02 -0.80
CA MET A 123 19.23 28.16 -0.92
C MET A 123 19.65 29.34 -1.80
N ALA A 124 18.81 29.79 -2.72
CA ALA A 124 19.06 30.98 -3.55
C ALA A 124 18.69 32.31 -2.85
N SER A 125 18.05 32.24 -1.68
CA SER A 125 17.64 33.42 -0.89
C SER A 125 18.43 33.61 0.41
N LEU A 126 19.51 32.83 0.61
CA LEU A 126 20.57 33.10 1.61
C LEU A 126 21.81 33.73 0.97
#